data_AF-A0A534ZFL2-F1
#
_entry.id   AF-A0A534ZFL2-F1
#
_cell.length_a   1.000
_cell.length_b   1.000
_cell.length_c   1.000
_cell.angle_alpha   90.00
_cell.angle_beta   90.00
_cell.angle_gamma   90.00
#
_symmetry.space_group_name_H-M   'P 1'
#
loop_
_entity.id
_entity.type
_entity.pdbx_description
1 polymer ?
#
loop_
_entity_poly.entity_id
_entity_poly.type
_entity_poly.pdbx_seq_one_letter_code
_entity_poly.pdbx_strand_id
1 'polypeptide(L)' 'MPVRMLIAEVCRLQGHDVVEAGTGAQAIELATSAHPDLCLIDWVLPDISGTDVIRELRRQGVASPMIM' A
#
# COMPACT_ATOMS: atom_id res chain seq x y z
N MET A 1 -17.82 -1.55 -5.31
CA MET A 1 -16.88 -1.15 -4.23
C MET A 1 -15.47 -1.55 -4.65
N PRO A 2 -14.45 -0.69 -4.49
CA PRO A 2 -13.08 -1.06 -4.80
C PRO A 2 -12.63 -2.24 -3.94
N VAL A 3 -11.88 -3.19 -4.51
CA VAL A 3 -11.35 -4.38 -3.82
C VAL A 3 -10.56 -4.00 -2.57
N ARG A 4 -9.86 -2.85 -2.59
CA ARG A 4 -9.16 -2.27 -1.45
C ARG A 4 -10.00 -2.23 -0.17
N MET A 5 -11.26 -1.81 -0.23
CA MET A 5 -12.09 -1.67 0.98
C MET A 5 -12.40 -3.03 1.61
N LEU A 6 -12.64 -4.06 0.79
CA LEU A 6 -12.85 -5.43 1.27
C LEU A 6 -11.59 -5.97 1.95
N ILE A 7 -10.42 -5.82 1.30
CA ILE A 7 -9.15 -6.27 1.86
C ILE A 7 -8.86 -5.56 3.19
N ALA A 8 -9.04 -4.24 3.22
CA ALA A 8 -8.82 -3.44 4.42
C ALA A 8 -9.70 -3.88 5.58
N GLU A 9 -10.99 -4.14 5.32
CA GLU A 9 -11.92 -4.61 6.34
C GLU A 9 -11.57 -6.02 6.85
N VAL A 10 -11.21 -6.95 5.95
CA VAL A 10 -10.74 -8.28 6.34
C VAL A 10 -9.49 -8.20 7.22
N CYS A 11 -8.50 -7.40 6.84
CA CYS A 11 -7.28 -7.23 7.64
C CYS A 11 -7.57 -6.63 9.03
N ARG A 12 -8.46 -5.62 9.11
CA ARG A 12 -8.91 -5.06 10.41
C ARG A 12 -9.60 -6.11 11.27
N LEU A 13 -10.45 -6.94 10.68
CA LEU A 13 -11.13 -8.03 11.40
C LEU A 13 -10.16 -9.10 11.92
N GLN A 14 -8.99 -9.25 11.28
CA GLN A 14 -7.90 -10.11 11.78
C GLN A 14 -7.03 -9.41 12.85
N GLY A 15 -7.36 -8.17 13.23
CA GLY A 15 -6.65 -7.43 14.28
C GLY A 15 -5.44 -6.63 13.80
N HIS A 16 -5.30 -6.37 12.50
CA HIS A 16 -4.25 -5.52 11.96
C HIS A 16 -4.67 -4.05 11.91
N ASP A 17 -3.71 -3.14 12.16
CA ASP A 17 -3.86 -1.73 11.84
C ASP A 17 -3.71 -1.53 10.33
N VAL A 18 -4.69 -0.85 9.72
CA VAL A 18 -4.74 -0.69 8.25
C VAL A 18 -4.86 0.76 7.86
N VAL A 19 -3.87 1.23 7.09
CA VAL A 19 -3.86 2.50 6.38
C VAL A 19 -4.17 2.24 4.90
N GLU A 20 -5.08 3.02 4.31
CA GLU A 20 -5.53 2.83 2.93
C GLU A 20 -5.06 3.96 2.01
N ALA A 21 -4.63 3.61 0.80
CA ALA A 21 -4.28 4.57 -0.24
C ALA A 21 -5.17 4.43 -1.48
N GLY A 22 -5.64 5.56 -2.02
CA GLY A 22 -6.46 5.61 -3.23
C GLY A 22 -5.67 5.67 -4.54
N THR A 23 -4.40 6.07 -4.47
CA THR A 23 -3.49 6.36 -5.58
C THR A 23 -2.06 5.95 -5.22
N GLY A 24 -1.19 5.82 -6.21
CA GLY A 24 0.22 5.52 -5.99
C GLY A 24 0.94 6.63 -5.23
N ALA A 25 0.66 7.90 -5.54
CA ALA A 25 1.21 9.03 -4.80
C ALA A 25 0.85 8.98 -3.30
N GLN A 26 -0.42 8.71 -2.97
CA GLN A 26 -0.84 8.53 -1.58
C GLN A 26 -0.18 7.30 -0.93
N ALA A 27 -0.02 6.20 -1.66
CA ALA A 27 0.64 5.01 -1.14
C ALA A 27 2.09 5.28 -0.73
N ILE A 28 2.80 6.09 -1.54
CA ILE A 28 4.18 6.51 -1.25
C ILE A 28 4.24 7.35 0.02
N GLU A 29 3.40 8.38 0.13
CA GLU A 29 3.35 9.26 1.31
C GLU A 29 3.00 8.50 2.60
N LEU A 30 1.98 7.64 2.53
CA LEU A 30 1.48 6.91 3.69
C LEU A 30 2.45 5.83 4.15
N ALA A 31 3.04 5.04 3.25
CA ALA A 31 3.96 3.99 3.66
C ALA A 31 5.30 4.53 4.20
N THR A 32 5.78 5.68 3.69
CA THR A 32 6.99 6.32 4.21
C THR A 32 6.76 6.92 5.61
N SER A 33 5.56 7.39 5.91
CA SER A 33 5.24 7.99 7.22
C SER A 33 4.76 7.00 8.26
N ALA A 34 3.99 5.97 7.87
CA ALA A 34 3.40 4.99 8.76
C ALA A 34 4.30 3.77 9.03
N HIS A 35 5.34 3.55 8.22
CA HIS A 35 6.26 2.41 8.34
C HIS A 35 5.54 1.04 8.50
N PRO A 36 4.72 0.61 7.52
CA PRO A 36 3.92 -0.60 7.65
C PRO A 36 4.79 -1.88 7.61
N ASP A 37 4.37 -2.91 8.34
CA ASP A 37 5.00 -4.24 8.31
C ASP A 37 4.75 -5.01 7.01
N LEU A 38 3.70 -4.66 6.25
CA LEU A 38 3.34 -5.24 4.96
C LEU A 38 2.60 -4.22 4.09
N CYS A 39 2.93 -4.15 2.80
CA CYS A 39 2.16 -3.40 1.82
C CYS A 39 1.45 -4.34 0.84
N LEU A 40 0.14 -4.15 0.65
CA LEU A 40 -0.62 -4.76 -0.44
C LEU A 40 -0.83 -3.70 -1.52
N ILE A 41 -0.28 -3.93 -2.72
CA ILE A 41 -0.18 -2.92 -3.78
C ILE A 41 -0.86 -3.45 -5.03
N ASP A 42 -1.80 -2.70 -5.60
CA ASP A 42 -2.42 -3.07 -6.88
C ASP A 42 -1.45 -2.79 -8.04
N TRP A 43 -1.51 -3.61 -9.10
CA TRP A 43 -0.74 -3.39 -10.32
C TRP A 43 -1.20 -2.12 -11.05
N VAL A 44 -2.52 -1.91 -11.14
CA VAL A 44 -3.12 -0.78 -11.86
C VAL A 44 -3.66 0.24 -10.86
N LEU A 45 -2.98 1.38 -10.74
CA LEU A 45 -3.47 2.53 -9.99
C LEU A 45 -3.83 3.68 -10.94
N PRO A 46 -4.64 4.65 -10.49
CA PRO A 46 -5.11 5.74 -11.35
C PRO A 46 -4.01 6.66 -11.91
N ASP A 47 -2.86 6.75 -11.25
CA ASP A 47 -1.80 7.73 -11.50
C ASP A 47 -0.46 7.11 -11.94
N ILE A 48 -0.01 6.04 -11.29
CA ILE A 48 1.24 5.32 -11.62
C ILE A 48 1.06 3.81 -11.51
N SER A 49 2.01 3.00 -12.00
CA SER A 49 1.92 1.55 -11.83
C SER A 49 2.30 1.11 -10.41
N GLY A 50 1.79 -0.04 -9.96
CA GLY A 50 2.21 -0.63 -8.68
C GLY A 50 3.71 -0.90 -8.61
N THR A 51 4.34 -1.22 -9.75
CA THR A 51 5.80 -1.42 -9.81
C THR A 51 6.59 -0.12 -9.60
N ASP A 52 6.05 1.03 -10.02
CA ASP A 52 6.66 2.33 -9.80
C ASP A 52 6.54 2.73 -8.33
N VAL A 53 5.40 2.44 -7.69
CA VAL A 53 5.21 2.61 -6.23
C VAL A 53 6.25 1.79 -5.47
N ILE A 54 6.39 0.50 -5.78
CA ILE A 54 7.37 -0.39 -5.13
C ILE A 54 8.79 0.16 -5.28
N ARG A 55 9.16 0.59 -6.49
CA ARG A 55 10.51 1.12 -6.77
C ARG A 55 10.77 2.38 -5.94
N GLU A 56 9.81 3.28 -5.86
CA GLU A 56 9.93 4.53 -5.12
C GLU A 56 9.98 4.30 -3.60
N LEU A 57 9.12 3.44 -3.07
CA LEU A 57 9.16 3.06 -1.65
C LEU A 57 10.49 2.43 -1.24
N ARG A 58 11.05 1.57 -2.09
CA ARG A 58 12.40 1.01 -1.87
C ARG A 58 13.47 2.09 -1.90
N ARG A 59 13.37 3.07 -2.81
CA ARG A 59 14.28 4.24 -2.86
C ARG A 59 14.19 5.09 -1.61
N GLN A 60 13.00 5.20 -1.00
CA GLN A 60 12.76 5.92 0.25
C GLN A 60 13.10 5.10 1.51
N GLY A 61 13.62 3.88 1.37
CA GLY A 61 14.08 3.06 2.48
C GLY A 61 13.00 2.21 3.16
N VAL A 62 11.79 2.14 2.58
CA VAL A 62 10.75 1.22 3.06
C VAL A 62 11.19 -0.19 2.70
N ALA A 63 11.49 -1.00 3.72
CA ALA A 63 12.06 -2.34 3.58
C ALA A 63 11.03 -3.47 3.80
N SER A 64 9.81 -3.15 4.22
CA SER A 64 8.79 -4.16 4.49
C SER A 64 8.43 -4.99 3.25
N PRO A 65 7.97 -6.24 3.42
CA PRO A 65 7.41 -7.04 2.35
C PRO A 65 6.31 -6.30 1.59
N MET A 66 6.26 -6.51 0.28
CA MET A 66 5.26 -5.92 -0.61
C MET A 66 4.69 -7.03 -1.49
N ILE A 67 3.36 -7.15 -1.53
CA ILE A 67 2.63 -8.15 -2.33
C ILE A 67 1.78 -7.40 -3.35
N MET A 68 1.84 -7.85 -4.61
CA MET A 68 0.90 -7.49 -5.68
C MET A 68 -0.10 -8.60 -5.91
#